data_AF-A0A176W8S8-F1
#
_entry.id   AF-A0A176W8S8-F1
#
_cell.length_a   1.000
_cell.length_b   1.000
_cell.length_c   1.000
_cell.angle_alpha   90.00
_cell.angle_beta   90.00
_cell.angle_gamma   90.00
#
_symmetry.space_group_name_H-M   'P 1'
#
loop_
_entity.id
_entity.type
_entity.pdbx_description
1 polymer ?
#
loop_
_entity_poly.entity_id
_entity_poly.type
_entity_poly.pdbx_seq_one_letter_code
_entity_poly.pdbx_strand_id
1 'polypeptide(L)'
;METIVVAKIVYETYRAYNDHKEKEAKKNDPGLIFHANDQKGDARVWKIKKRVIIHGRLVYGMYDRFRRKPAKKYKKWWTKVHYDLVPLESVLTEEERQLYAKELEAERQHQYFGVFQRNKDSPLAEAPEWVVAIRGTEPEASVDLYNDAKIVLETLNSSTLIPLLEYVVRRLSEQHGNCNVHVTGHSLGAAAGLLVCRKLALEGCVLEGHFFNPPFTTLESLARSAAHVVERVIKDALPERVGHFYDLVKSTAKSLYHAVADADTKNTVRREQAFDDFNKLAQANWSPYLYVNKHDFISRKFVSHFTKKIQGPVGDDREKWYSSFTEFSEKLLGETETFHLFPSAHLVLTNTTCIRPVSAHMLWNWIDPNLSFTFEDIDLNPRPSST
;
A
#
# COMPACT_ATOMS: atom_id res chain seq x y z
N MET A 1 14.12 31.33 -14.13
CA MET A 1 14.24 30.49 -15.33
C MET A 1 15.14 29.28 -15.06
N GLU A 2 16.36 29.48 -14.52
CA GLU A 2 17.32 28.39 -14.20
C GLU A 2 16.79 27.31 -13.23
N THR A 3 16.07 27.68 -12.17
CA THR A 3 15.52 26.72 -11.18
C THR A 3 14.52 25.74 -11.79
N ILE A 4 13.73 26.18 -12.79
CA ILE A 4 12.75 25.34 -13.49
C ILE A 4 13.48 24.36 -14.41
N VAL A 5 14.55 24.82 -15.07
CA VAL A 5 15.37 23.98 -15.96
C VAL A 5 16.08 22.88 -15.17
N VAL A 6 16.67 23.21 -14.02
CA VAL A 6 17.34 22.22 -13.17
C VAL A 6 16.36 21.21 -12.58
N ALA A 7 15.20 21.67 -12.07
CA ALA A 7 14.16 20.76 -11.58
C ALA A 7 13.70 19.77 -12.67
N LYS A 8 13.60 20.24 -13.92
CA LYS A 8 13.25 19.40 -15.07
C LYS A 8 14.34 18.36 -15.37
N ILE A 9 15.62 18.74 -15.40
CA ILE A 9 16.73 17.81 -15.65
C ILE A 9 16.80 16.73 -14.57
N VAL A 10 16.64 17.11 -13.30
CA VAL A 10 16.69 16.16 -12.20
C VAL A 10 15.49 15.19 -12.25
N TYR A 11 14.30 15.70 -12.59
CA TYR A 11 13.12 14.86 -12.81
C TYR A 11 13.32 13.88 -13.97
N GLU A 12 13.85 14.33 -15.10
CA GLU A 12 14.15 13.48 -16.26
C GLU A 12 15.18 12.39 -15.91
N THR A 13 16.22 12.75 -15.15
CA THR A 13 17.24 11.80 -14.67
C THR A 13 16.63 10.77 -13.72
N TYR A 14 15.74 11.20 -12.82
CA TYR A 14 14.99 10.32 -11.91
C TYR A 14 14.07 9.37 -12.69
N ARG A 15 13.32 9.89 -13.67
CA ARG A 15 12.43 9.10 -14.53
C ARG A 15 13.22 8.06 -15.31
N ALA A 16 14.32 8.45 -15.96
CA ALA A 16 15.19 7.55 -16.70
C ALA A 16 15.78 6.43 -15.82
N TYR A 17 16.19 6.77 -14.59
CA TYR A 17 16.68 5.79 -13.62
C TYR A 17 15.59 4.77 -13.26
N ASN A 18 14.38 5.21 -12.92
CA ASN A 18 13.30 4.29 -12.58
C ASN A 18 12.84 3.45 -13.77
N ASP A 19 12.81 4.02 -14.97
CA ASP A 19 12.50 3.27 -16.20
C ASP A 19 13.55 2.19 -16.46
N HIS A 20 14.83 2.48 -16.19
CA HIS A 20 15.91 1.49 -16.26
C HIS A 20 15.69 0.37 -15.23
N LYS A 21 15.47 0.71 -13.95
CA LYS A 21 15.22 -0.28 -12.89
C LYS A 21 13.96 -1.11 -13.15
N GLU A 22 12.89 -0.52 -13.67
CA GLU A 22 11.67 -1.24 -14.07
C GLU A 22 11.97 -2.25 -15.18
N LYS A 23 12.79 -1.89 -16.17
CA LYS A 23 13.22 -2.80 -17.24
C LYS A 23 14.11 -3.93 -16.71
N GLU A 24 14.99 -3.67 -15.75
CA GLU A 24 15.76 -4.72 -15.06
C GLU A 24 14.84 -5.68 -14.32
N ALA A 25 13.93 -5.15 -13.52
CA ALA A 25 12.99 -5.93 -12.74
C ALA A 25 12.06 -6.81 -13.61
N LYS A 26 11.72 -6.35 -14.82
CA LYS A 26 11.01 -7.15 -15.83
C LYS A 26 11.78 -8.37 -16.32
N LYS A 27 13.12 -8.29 -16.37
CA LYS A 27 14.00 -9.36 -16.84
C LYS A 27 14.16 -10.45 -15.79
N ASN A 28 14.01 -10.11 -14.50
CA ASN A 28 14.05 -11.08 -13.41
C ASN A 28 13.09 -12.22 -13.68
N ASP A 29 13.61 -13.44 -13.58
CA ASP A 29 12.85 -14.64 -13.81
C ASP A 29 12.33 -15.21 -12.48
N PRO A 30 11.02 -15.13 -12.20
CA PRO A 30 10.48 -15.60 -10.92
C PRO A 30 10.57 -17.12 -10.78
N GLY A 31 10.74 -17.86 -11.88
CA GLY A 31 10.99 -19.31 -11.86
C GLY A 31 12.21 -19.71 -11.05
N LEU A 32 13.24 -18.85 -10.96
CA LEU A 32 14.41 -19.08 -10.12
C LEU A 32 14.06 -19.22 -8.63
N ILE A 33 12.98 -18.58 -8.17
CA ILE A 33 12.51 -18.67 -6.79
C ILE A 33 11.55 -19.85 -6.59
N PHE A 34 10.74 -20.16 -7.61
CA PHE A 34 9.74 -21.22 -7.51
C PHE A 34 10.35 -22.62 -7.61
N HIS A 35 11.50 -22.76 -8.28
CA HIS A 35 12.21 -24.02 -8.46
C HIS A 35 13.49 -24.15 -7.61
N ALA A 36 13.82 -23.16 -6.79
CA ALA A 36 14.94 -23.28 -5.87
C ALA A 36 14.64 -24.37 -4.82
N ASN A 37 15.51 -25.39 -4.72
CA ASN A 37 15.38 -26.43 -3.70
C ASN A 37 15.39 -25.78 -2.30
N ASP A 38 14.29 -25.94 -1.57
CA ASP A 38 14.07 -25.44 -0.20
C ASP A 38 15.08 -26.03 0.84
N GLN A 39 16.06 -26.84 0.41
CA GLN A 39 16.96 -27.63 1.25
C GLN A 39 18.07 -26.85 1.99
N LYS A 40 18.24 -25.54 1.77
CA LYS A 40 19.34 -24.76 2.39
C LYS A 40 18.93 -23.46 3.11
N GLY A 41 17.63 -23.17 3.29
CA GLY A 41 17.18 -21.92 3.93
C GLY A 41 15.94 -22.09 4.81
N ASP A 42 15.64 -21.08 5.65
CA ASP A 42 14.41 -21.04 6.45
C ASP A 42 13.18 -21.07 5.53
N ALA A 43 12.35 -22.10 5.68
CA ALA A 43 11.14 -22.31 4.88
C ALA A 43 10.19 -21.09 4.91
N ARG A 44 10.14 -20.37 6.05
CA ARG A 44 9.33 -19.14 6.18
C ARG A 44 9.87 -18.03 5.29
N VAL A 45 11.19 -17.85 5.24
CA VAL A 45 11.82 -16.84 4.37
C VAL A 45 11.55 -17.15 2.90
N TRP A 46 11.60 -18.42 2.50
CA TRP A 46 11.26 -18.83 1.14
C TRP A 46 9.79 -18.61 0.80
N LYS A 47 8.88 -18.92 1.72
CA LYS A 47 7.45 -18.62 1.56
C LYS A 47 7.22 -17.11 1.34
N ILE A 48 7.86 -16.27 2.14
CA ILE A 48 7.76 -14.80 2.00
C ILE A 48 8.34 -14.35 0.66
N LYS A 49 9.50 -14.86 0.23
CA LYS A 49 10.07 -14.56 -1.10
C LYS A 49 9.10 -14.90 -2.23
N LYS A 50 8.48 -16.08 -2.18
CA LYS A 50 7.47 -16.52 -3.16
C LYS A 50 6.28 -15.55 -3.18
N ARG A 51 5.73 -15.19 -2.00
CA ARG A 51 4.62 -14.22 -1.85
C ARG A 51 4.97 -12.83 -2.39
N VAL A 52 6.11 -12.27 -1.99
CA VAL A 52 6.62 -10.96 -2.46
C VAL A 52 6.63 -10.90 -3.99
N ILE A 53 7.18 -11.92 -4.62
CA ILE A 53 7.34 -11.97 -6.08
C ILE A 53 5.99 -12.11 -6.78
N ILE A 54 5.10 -12.99 -6.30
CA ILE A 54 3.76 -13.16 -6.87
C ILE A 54 3.00 -11.84 -6.79
N HIS A 55 2.80 -11.32 -5.58
CA HIS A 55 1.96 -10.15 -5.35
C HIS A 55 2.55 -8.88 -5.98
N GLY A 56 3.87 -8.69 -5.88
CA GLY A 56 4.54 -7.55 -6.50
C GLY A 56 4.43 -7.56 -8.04
N ARG A 57 4.51 -8.73 -8.69
CA ARG A 57 4.36 -8.84 -10.14
C ARG A 57 2.92 -8.65 -10.62
N LEU A 58 1.93 -9.13 -9.85
CA LEU A 58 0.51 -8.89 -10.12
C LEU A 58 0.21 -7.38 -10.16
N VAL A 59 0.63 -6.65 -9.12
CA VAL A 59 0.47 -5.19 -9.05
C VAL A 59 1.26 -4.47 -10.15
N TYR A 60 2.47 -4.94 -10.50
CA TYR A 60 3.24 -4.34 -11.59
C TYR A 60 2.54 -4.40 -12.95
N GLY A 61 1.94 -5.55 -13.27
CA GLY A 61 1.19 -5.66 -14.51
C GLY A 61 -0.03 -4.74 -14.55
N MET A 62 -0.61 -4.39 -13.40
CA MET A 62 -1.69 -3.39 -13.33
C MET A 62 -1.22 -1.98 -13.72
N TYR A 63 -0.02 -1.56 -13.32
CA TYR A 63 0.57 -0.29 -13.81
C TYR A 63 0.79 -0.34 -15.33
N ASP A 64 1.37 -1.42 -15.86
CA ASP A 64 1.59 -1.54 -17.31
C ASP A 64 0.27 -1.56 -18.11
N ARG A 65 -0.78 -2.17 -17.55
CA ARG A 65 -2.15 -2.18 -18.12
C ARG A 65 -2.72 -0.77 -18.15
N PHE A 66 -2.66 -0.03 -17.04
CA PHE A 66 -3.12 1.35 -16.93
C PHE A 66 -2.38 2.29 -17.91
N ARG A 67 -1.06 2.14 -18.05
CA ARG A 67 -0.25 2.86 -19.05
C ARG A 67 -0.54 2.47 -20.50
N ARG A 68 -1.57 1.64 -20.76
CA ARG A 68 -1.99 1.14 -22.07
C ARG A 68 -0.85 0.49 -22.86
N LYS A 69 0.10 -0.16 -22.17
CA LYS A 69 1.13 -0.95 -22.84
C LYS A 69 0.45 -2.13 -23.58
N PRO A 70 1.02 -2.64 -24.69
CA PRO A 70 0.44 -3.77 -25.40
C PRO A 70 0.16 -4.96 -24.48
N ALA A 71 -0.95 -5.67 -24.69
CA ALA A 71 -1.38 -6.79 -23.85
C ALA A 71 -0.30 -7.84 -23.59
N LYS A 72 0.48 -8.17 -24.63
CA LYS A 72 1.62 -9.08 -24.52
C LYS A 72 2.66 -8.64 -23.49
N LYS A 73 2.85 -7.33 -23.29
CA LYS A 73 3.82 -6.77 -22.34
C LYS A 73 3.31 -6.88 -20.90
N TYR A 74 2.09 -6.42 -20.61
CA TYR A 74 1.61 -6.48 -19.21
C TYR A 74 1.23 -7.89 -18.78
N LYS A 75 0.67 -8.74 -19.67
CA LYS A 75 0.37 -10.14 -19.35
C LYS A 75 1.62 -10.97 -19.03
N LYS A 76 2.79 -10.57 -19.53
CA LYS A 76 4.07 -11.22 -19.19
C LYS A 76 4.40 -11.13 -17.69
N TRP A 77 3.88 -10.13 -16.98
CA TRP A 77 4.07 -10.04 -15.54
C TRP A 77 3.38 -11.19 -14.81
N TRP A 78 2.15 -11.51 -15.22
CA TRP A 78 1.24 -12.43 -14.54
C TRP A 78 1.45 -13.89 -14.96
N THR A 79 1.63 -14.13 -16.25
CA THR A 79 1.89 -15.49 -16.80
C THR A 79 3.12 -16.14 -16.17
N LYS A 80 4.19 -15.36 -15.91
CA LYS A 80 5.40 -15.84 -15.23
C LYS A 80 5.19 -16.24 -13.76
N VAL A 81 4.11 -15.79 -13.14
CA VAL A 81 3.74 -16.18 -11.77
C VAL A 81 2.50 -17.08 -11.74
N HIS A 82 2.07 -17.59 -12.90
CA HIS A 82 0.97 -18.52 -13.06
C HIS A 82 -0.39 -17.95 -12.60
N TYR A 83 -0.68 -16.71 -12.98
CA TYR A 83 -2.00 -16.10 -12.80
C TYR A 83 -2.49 -15.46 -14.10
N ASP A 84 -3.80 -15.53 -14.29
CA ASP A 84 -4.51 -14.88 -15.36
C ASP A 84 -5.48 -13.83 -14.82
N LEU A 85 -5.55 -12.68 -15.50
CA LEU A 85 -6.52 -11.63 -15.20
C LEU A 85 -7.90 -12.10 -15.62
N VAL A 86 -8.83 -12.13 -14.68
CA VAL A 86 -10.24 -12.44 -14.88
C VAL A 86 -11.00 -11.14 -15.17
N PRO A 87 -11.90 -11.12 -16.16
CA PRO A 87 -12.80 -9.98 -16.35
C PRO A 87 -13.59 -9.68 -15.08
N LEU A 88 -13.63 -8.42 -14.65
CA LEU A 88 -14.30 -8.05 -13.41
C LEU A 88 -15.80 -8.35 -13.48
N GLU A 89 -16.39 -8.18 -14.66
CA GLU A 89 -17.80 -8.45 -14.92
C GLU A 89 -18.17 -9.94 -14.85
N SER A 90 -17.21 -10.86 -14.98
CA SER A 90 -17.48 -12.29 -14.85
C SER A 90 -17.50 -12.76 -13.40
N VAL A 91 -16.99 -11.95 -12.47
CA VAL A 91 -17.12 -12.25 -11.04
C VAL A 91 -18.40 -11.68 -10.44
N LEU A 92 -19.25 -10.99 -11.21
CA LEU A 92 -20.50 -10.36 -10.74
C LEU A 92 -21.73 -10.97 -11.44
N THR A 93 -22.88 -11.05 -10.77
CA THR A 93 -24.16 -11.37 -11.42
C THR A 93 -24.65 -10.17 -12.25
N GLU A 94 -25.70 -10.39 -13.05
CA GLU A 94 -26.29 -9.31 -13.84
C GLU A 94 -26.88 -8.20 -12.95
N GLU A 95 -27.54 -8.55 -11.86
CA GLU A 95 -28.13 -7.59 -10.91
C GLU A 95 -27.04 -6.74 -10.25
N GLU A 96 -25.91 -7.35 -9.89
CA GLU A 96 -24.79 -6.66 -9.25
C GLU A 96 -24.03 -5.78 -10.23
N ARG A 97 -23.93 -6.20 -11.50
CA ARG A 97 -23.38 -5.36 -12.57
C ARG A 97 -24.20 -4.08 -12.75
N GLN A 98 -25.53 -4.17 -12.57
CA GLN A 98 -26.40 -3.00 -12.61
C GLN A 98 -26.27 -2.14 -11.35
N LEU A 99 -26.19 -2.77 -10.18
CA LEU A 99 -26.02 -2.08 -8.89
C LEU A 99 -24.72 -1.26 -8.85
N TYR A 100 -23.61 -1.84 -9.36
CA TYR A 100 -22.29 -1.22 -9.39
C TYR A 100 -21.91 -0.65 -10.76
N ALA A 101 -22.89 -0.32 -11.61
CA ALA A 101 -22.62 0.07 -13.00
C ALA A 101 -21.72 1.31 -13.11
N LYS A 102 -21.90 2.29 -12.22
CA LYS A 102 -21.10 3.53 -12.19
C LYS A 102 -19.66 3.25 -11.78
N GLU A 103 -19.50 2.39 -10.79
CA GLU A 103 -18.23 1.96 -10.22
C GLU A 103 -17.44 1.12 -11.21
N LEU A 104 -18.11 0.20 -11.91
CA LEU A 104 -17.53 -0.60 -12.99
C LEU A 104 -17.07 0.28 -14.15
N GLU A 105 -17.83 1.32 -14.51
CA GLU A 105 -17.43 2.23 -15.56
C GLU A 105 -16.19 3.05 -15.17
N ALA A 106 -16.14 3.57 -13.95
CA ALA A 106 -14.94 4.22 -13.42
C ALA A 106 -13.74 3.26 -13.40
N GLU A 107 -13.94 2.01 -12.97
CA GLU A 107 -12.88 1.00 -12.93
C GLU A 107 -12.40 0.60 -14.34
N ARG A 108 -13.26 0.56 -15.36
CA ARG A 108 -12.83 0.33 -16.75
C ARG A 108 -11.91 1.43 -17.25
N GLN A 109 -12.22 2.68 -16.90
CA GLN A 109 -11.47 3.85 -17.33
C GLN A 109 -10.11 3.95 -16.63
N HIS A 110 -10.08 3.68 -15.33
CA HIS A 110 -8.89 3.91 -14.51
C HIS A 110 -8.09 2.66 -14.19
N GLN A 111 -8.68 1.47 -14.28
CA GLN A 111 -8.00 0.18 -14.06
C GLN A 111 -7.20 0.18 -12.75
N TYR A 112 -7.84 0.54 -11.65
CA TYR A 112 -7.18 0.59 -10.35
C TYR A 112 -6.89 -0.80 -9.80
N PHE A 113 -7.72 -1.80 -10.11
CA PHE A 113 -7.49 -3.16 -9.64
C PHE A 113 -7.81 -4.24 -10.68
N GLY A 114 -7.28 -5.43 -10.41
CA GLY A 114 -7.53 -6.62 -11.20
C GLY A 114 -7.81 -7.80 -10.29
N VAL A 115 -8.72 -8.66 -10.73
CA VAL A 115 -8.98 -9.96 -10.12
C VAL A 115 -8.20 -11.00 -10.88
N PHE A 116 -7.40 -11.79 -10.18
CA PHE A 116 -6.52 -12.78 -10.76
C PHE A 116 -6.87 -14.16 -10.24
N GLN A 117 -6.93 -15.13 -11.15
CA GLN A 117 -7.08 -16.55 -10.81
C GLN A 117 -5.79 -17.29 -11.10
N ARG A 118 -5.40 -18.18 -10.19
CA ARG A 118 -4.22 -19.04 -10.34
C ARG A 118 -4.44 -20.07 -11.44
N ASN A 119 -3.44 -20.22 -12.30
CA ASN A 119 -3.45 -21.18 -13.39
C ASN A 119 -3.25 -22.60 -12.85
N LYS A 120 -3.89 -23.59 -13.49
CA LYS A 120 -3.78 -25.01 -13.12
C LYS A 120 -2.35 -25.54 -13.18
N ASP A 121 -1.51 -24.95 -14.03
CA ASP A 121 -0.11 -25.32 -14.21
C ASP A 121 0.82 -24.68 -13.16
N SER A 122 0.28 -24.02 -12.13
CA SER A 122 1.08 -23.41 -11.08
C SER A 122 1.84 -24.48 -10.29
N PRO A 123 3.18 -24.40 -10.18
CA PRO A 123 3.96 -25.33 -9.38
C PRO A 123 3.81 -25.08 -7.86
N LEU A 124 3.08 -24.03 -7.46
CA LEU A 124 2.94 -23.59 -6.08
C LEU A 124 1.58 -23.99 -5.53
N ALA A 125 1.49 -25.20 -4.98
CA ALA A 125 0.27 -25.71 -4.32
C ALA A 125 -0.23 -24.74 -3.22
N GLU A 126 0.69 -24.10 -2.49
CA GLU A 126 0.39 -23.15 -1.41
C GLU A 126 0.08 -21.71 -1.86
N ALA A 127 0.11 -21.39 -3.15
CA ALA A 127 -0.32 -20.07 -3.63
C ALA A 127 -1.85 -19.94 -3.55
N PRO A 128 -2.40 -18.74 -3.28
CA PRO A 128 -3.85 -18.55 -3.25
C PRO A 128 -4.47 -18.86 -4.62
N GLU A 129 -5.74 -19.25 -4.63
CA GLU A 129 -6.45 -19.42 -5.90
C GLU A 129 -6.81 -18.07 -6.52
N TRP A 130 -7.17 -17.09 -5.68
CA TRP A 130 -7.61 -15.78 -6.11
C TRP A 130 -6.76 -14.67 -5.49
N VAL A 131 -6.42 -13.67 -6.29
CA VAL A 131 -5.73 -12.47 -5.82
C VAL A 131 -6.40 -11.23 -6.39
N VAL A 132 -6.74 -10.28 -5.52
CA VAL A 132 -7.15 -8.94 -5.92
C VAL A 132 -5.93 -8.02 -5.80
N ALA A 133 -5.43 -7.51 -6.94
CA ALA A 133 -4.23 -6.66 -6.97
C ALA A 133 -4.56 -5.22 -7.37
N ILE A 134 -4.13 -4.28 -6.52
CA ILE A 134 -4.52 -2.87 -6.58
C ILE A 134 -3.28 -2.00 -6.84
N ARG A 135 -3.28 -1.25 -7.94
CA ARG A 135 -2.20 -0.29 -8.21
C ARG A 135 -2.35 0.96 -7.36
N GLY A 136 -1.24 1.64 -7.13
CA GLY A 136 -1.21 2.98 -6.54
C GLY A 136 -1.23 4.07 -7.60
N THR A 137 -0.97 5.29 -7.14
CA THR A 137 -0.85 6.46 -7.99
C THR A 137 0.43 6.40 -8.83
N GLU A 138 0.30 6.74 -10.10
CA GLU A 138 1.41 6.95 -11.01
C GLU A 138 1.62 8.48 -11.13
N PRO A 139 2.70 9.05 -10.59
CA PRO A 139 2.97 10.48 -10.74
C PRO A 139 3.40 10.76 -12.19
N GLU A 140 2.55 11.43 -12.98
CA GLU A 140 2.92 11.83 -14.35
C GLU A 140 3.97 12.95 -14.35
N ALA A 141 4.04 13.74 -13.29
CA ALA A 141 5.09 14.71 -12.99
C ALA A 141 5.36 14.72 -11.48
N SER A 142 6.63 14.80 -11.06
CA SER A 142 6.98 14.82 -9.62
C SER A 142 6.44 16.04 -8.88
N VAL A 143 5.94 17.05 -9.60
CA VAL A 143 5.38 18.30 -9.06
C VAL A 143 3.89 18.14 -8.71
N ASP A 144 3.17 17.22 -9.35
CA ASP A 144 1.73 17.00 -9.14
C ASP A 144 1.41 15.80 -8.25
N LEU A 145 2.39 15.12 -7.67
CA LEU A 145 2.17 13.95 -6.80
C LEU A 145 1.14 14.21 -5.68
N TYR A 146 1.09 15.42 -5.14
CA TYR A 146 0.05 15.79 -4.17
C TYR A 146 -1.34 15.86 -4.80
N ASN A 147 -1.48 16.52 -5.94
CA ASN A 147 -2.75 16.65 -6.66
C ASN A 147 -3.21 15.28 -7.20
N ASP A 148 -2.28 14.49 -7.74
CA ASP A 148 -2.53 13.13 -8.22
C ASP A 148 -2.92 12.21 -7.07
N ALA A 149 -2.21 12.26 -5.94
CA ALA A 149 -2.59 11.51 -4.76
C ALA A 149 -3.92 12.01 -4.20
N LYS A 150 -4.22 13.32 -4.26
CA LYS A 150 -5.49 13.90 -3.83
C LYS A 150 -6.64 13.38 -4.68
N ILE A 151 -6.52 13.47 -6.00
CA ILE A 151 -7.54 13.05 -6.95
C ILE A 151 -7.74 11.53 -6.84
N VAL A 152 -6.66 10.75 -6.76
CA VAL A 152 -6.78 9.30 -6.59
C VAL A 152 -7.39 8.97 -5.24
N LEU A 153 -7.06 9.70 -4.18
CA LEU A 153 -7.64 9.48 -2.87
C LEU A 153 -9.10 9.92 -2.80
N GLU A 154 -9.47 11.03 -3.40
CA GLU A 154 -10.85 11.46 -3.59
C GLU A 154 -11.59 10.47 -4.47
N THR A 155 -10.97 9.87 -5.49
CA THR A 155 -11.60 8.84 -6.33
C THR A 155 -11.77 7.54 -5.56
N LEU A 156 -10.76 7.13 -4.79
CA LEU A 156 -10.82 5.96 -3.91
C LEU A 156 -11.89 6.11 -2.84
N ASN A 157 -11.89 7.27 -2.18
CA ASN A 157 -12.77 7.63 -1.08
C ASN A 157 -14.16 8.10 -1.52
N SER A 158 -14.30 8.52 -2.77
CA SER A 158 -15.62 8.75 -3.38
C SER A 158 -16.38 7.43 -3.39
N SER A 159 -17.69 7.53 -3.63
CA SER A 159 -18.62 6.41 -3.69
C SER A 159 -18.31 5.34 -4.74
N THR A 160 -17.13 5.32 -5.40
CA THR A 160 -16.91 4.48 -6.58
C THR A 160 -15.99 3.27 -6.39
N LEU A 161 -14.74 3.44 -5.97
CA LEU A 161 -13.78 2.33 -6.01
C LEU A 161 -13.76 1.47 -4.73
N ILE A 162 -13.69 2.06 -3.54
CA ILE A 162 -13.68 1.28 -2.29
C ILE A 162 -14.94 0.41 -2.15
N PRO A 163 -16.17 0.90 -2.42
CA PRO A 163 -17.37 0.07 -2.33
C PRO A 163 -17.34 -1.14 -3.27
N LEU A 164 -16.93 -0.95 -4.52
CA LEU A 164 -16.81 -2.04 -5.49
C LEU A 164 -15.70 -3.02 -5.11
N LEU A 165 -14.54 -2.51 -4.67
CA LEU A 165 -13.42 -3.34 -4.23
C LEU A 165 -13.81 -4.20 -3.03
N GLU A 166 -14.43 -3.60 -2.01
CA GLU A 166 -14.94 -4.32 -0.84
C GLU A 166 -15.92 -5.41 -1.24
N TYR A 167 -16.89 -5.07 -2.10
CA TYR A 167 -17.89 -6.01 -2.58
C TYR A 167 -17.26 -7.20 -3.29
N VAL A 168 -16.35 -6.94 -4.23
CA VAL A 168 -15.66 -7.99 -5.00
C VAL A 168 -14.83 -8.89 -4.10
N VAL A 169 -14.08 -8.32 -3.16
CA VAL A 169 -13.25 -9.10 -2.22
C VAL A 169 -14.13 -9.98 -1.33
N ARG A 170 -15.20 -9.42 -0.75
CA ARG A 170 -16.15 -10.15 0.09
C ARG A 170 -16.78 -11.32 -0.68
N ARG A 171 -17.27 -11.04 -1.89
CA ARG A 171 -17.89 -12.04 -2.76
C ARG A 171 -16.94 -13.19 -3.09
N LEU A 172 -15.71 -12.89 -3.49
CA LEU A 172 -14.70 -13.92 -3.74
C LEU A 172 -14.45 -14.76 -2.49
N SER A 173 -14.41 -14.11 -1.32
CA SER A 173 -14.23 -14.78 -0.04
C SER A 173 -15.38 -15.72 0.30
N GLU A 174 -16.62 -15.30 0.07
CA GLU A 174 -17.82 -16.13 0.27
C GLU A 174 -17.88 -17.32 -0.70
N GLN A 175 -17.44 -17.14 -1.95
CA GLN A 175 -17.48 -18.18 -2.98
C GLN A 175 -16.34 -19.19 -2.88
N HIS A 176 -15.14 -18.75 -2.52
CA HIS A 176 -13.92 -19.56 -2.59
C HIS A 176 -13.27 -19.82 -1.23
N GLY A 177 -13.78 -19.19 -0.17
CA GLY A 177 -13.23 -19.24 1.18
C GLY A 177 -12.08 -18.25 1.39
N ASN A 178 -12.04 -17.64 2.57
CA ASN A 178 -11.08 -16.55 2.89
C ASN A 178 -9.62 -16.97 2.72
N CYS A 179 -9.27 -18.23 3.01
CA CYS A 179 -7.90 -18.74 2.87
C CYS A 179 -7.40 -18.85 1.42
N ASN A 180 -8.30 -18.82 0.44
CA ASN A 180 -7.97 -18.91 -0.98
C ASN A 180 -7.96 -17.54 -1.68
N VAL A 181 -8.31 -16.46 -0.97
CA VAL A 181 -8.41 -15.11 -1.51
C VAL A 181 -7.38 -14.22 -0.83
N HIS A 182 -6.44 -13.69 -1.59
CA HIS A 182 -5.49 -12.69 -1.09
C HIS A 182 -5.80 -11.32 -1.67
N VAL A 183 -5.48 -10.27 -0.91
CA VAL A 183 -5.53 -8.89 -1.39
C VAL A 183 -4.12 -8.32 -1.40
N THR A 184 -3.76 -7.60 -2.45
CA THR A 184 -2.47 -6.94 -2.51
C THR A 184 -2.56 -5.56 -3.13
N GLY A 185 -1.65 -4.68 -2.75
CA GLY A 185 -1.53 -3.39 -3.42
C GLY A 185 -0.20 -2.71 -3.20
N HIS A 186 0.03 -1.64 -3.94
CA HIS A 186 1.22 -0.78 -3.79
C HIS A 186 0.81 0.66 -3.48
N SER A 187 1.57 1.31 -2.60
CA SER A 187 1.37 2.71 -2.24
C SER A 187 -0.08 2.96 -1.83
N LEU A 188 -0.77 3.89 -2.48
CA LEU A 188 -2.17 4.20 -2.21
C LEU A 188 -3.12 3.02 -2.46
N GLY A 189 -2.83 2.14 -3.43
CA GLY A 189 -3.58 0.90 -3.62
C GLY A 189 -3.42 -0.08 -2.45
N ALA A 190 -2.26 -0.05 -1.80
CA ALA A 190 -2.03 -0.83 -0.58
C ALA A 190 -2.83 -0.28 0.61
N ALA A 191 -2.98 1.04 0.73
CA ALA A 191 -3.85 1.64 1.74
C ALA A 191 -5.33 1.27 1.52
N ALA A 192 -5.81 1.30 0.27
CA ALA A 192 -7.17 0.89 -0.07
C ALA A 192 -7.43 -0.59 0.28
N GLY A 193 -6.50 -1.48 -0.09
CA GLY A 193 -6.61 -2.88 0.25
C GLY A 193 -6.52 -3.16 1.76
N LEU A 194 -5.70 -2.41 2.50
CA LEU A 194 -5.64 -2.48 3.96
C LEU A 194 -6.97 -2.10 4.59
N LEU A 195 -7.58 -1.01 4.13
CA LEU A 195 -8.88 -0.54 4.62
C LEU A 195 -9.96 -1.62 4.41
N VAL A 196 -10.04 -2.17 3.20
CA VAL A 196 -11.01 -3.23 2.86
C VAL A 196 -10.77 -4.49 3.71
N CYS A 197 -9.53 -4.95 3.83
CA CYS A 197 -9.21 -6.13 4.63
C CYS A 197 -9.50 -5.91 6.12
N ARG A 198 -9.21 -4.71 6.66
CA ARG A 198 -9.52 -4.35 8.04
C ARG A 198 -11.03 -4.41 8.30
N LYS A 199 -11.82 -3.78 7.43
CA LYS A 199 -13.28 -3.76 7.54
C LYS A 199 -13.85 -5.18 7.51
N LEU A 200 -13.41 -5.99 6.55
CA LEU A 200 -13.84 -7.39 6.46
C LEU A 200 -13.42 -8.21 7.69
N ALA A 201 -12.22 -7.99 8.22
CA ALA A 201 -11.76 -8.66 9.44
C ALA A 201 -12.60 -8.30 10.68
N LEU A 202 -13.02 -7.03 10.82
CA LEU A 202 -13.94 -6.60 11.89
C LEU A 202 -15.31 -7.29 11.82
N GLU A 203 -15.72 -7.69 10.62
CA GLU A 203 -16.95 -8.43 10.36
C GLU A 203 -16.75 -9.96 10.41
N GLY A 204 -15.56 -10.43 10.79
CA GLY A 204 -15.21 -11.85 10.91
C GLY A 204 -14.67 -12.50 9.63
N CYS A 205 -14.51 -11.75 8.55
CA CYS A 205 -13.93 -12.20 7.29
C CYS A 205 -12.41 -11.88 7.23
N VAL A 206 -11.60 -12.75 7.84
CA VAL A 206 -10.14 -12.57 7.92
C VAL A 206 -9.46 -13.03 6.62
N LEU A 207 -8.83 -12.09 5.90
CA LEU A 207 -8.14 -12.31 4.63
C LEU A 207 -6.62 -12.09 4.75
N GLU A 208 -5.84 -12.85 3.99
CA GLU A 208 -4.38 -12.65 3.87
C GLU A 208 -4.10 -11.44 2.94
N GLY A 209 -3.54 -10.37 3.52
CA GLY A 209 -3.26 -9.11 2.82
C GLY A 209 -1.76 -8.84 2.65
N HIS A 210 -1.35 -8.38 1.47
CA HIS A 210 0.05 -8.15 1.08
C HIS A 210 0.27 -6.73 0.54
N PHE A 211 0.82 -5.82 1.35
CA PHE A 211 0.78 -4.40 1.07
C PHE A 211 2.19 -3.79 0.95
N PHE A 212 2.51 -3.31 -0.25
CA PHE A 212 3.81 -2.74 -0.60
C PHE A 212 3.85 -1.24 -0.39
N ASN A 213 4.74 -0.80 0.49
CA ASN A 213 4.98 0.59 0.83
C ASN A 213 3.68 1.40 1.07
N PRO A 214 2.73 0.89 1.89
CA PRO A 214 1.51 1.65 2.19
C PRO A 214 1.88 3.01 2.80
N PRO A 215 1.21 4.11 2.42
CA PRO A 215 1.37 5.37 3.12
C PRO A 215 0.88 5.20 4.56
N PHE A 216 1.75 5.51 5.51
CA PHE A 216 1.35 5.62 6.92
C PHE A 216 0.55 6.90 7.17
N THR A 217 0.58 7.86 6.23
CA THR A 217 0.22 9.24 6.47
C THR A 217 -0.96 9.75 5.64
N THR A 218 -1.69 10.72 6.19
CA THR A 218 -2.63 11.58 5.46
C THR A 218 -1.96 12.24 4.27
N LEU A 219 -2.77 12.60 3.28
CA LEU A 219 -2.32 13.28 2.08
C LEU A 219 -1.51 14.55 2.39
N GLU A 220 -1.80 15.26 3.48
CA GLU A 220 -1.06 16.44 3.93
C GLU A 220 0.40 16.13 4.31
N SER A 221 0.63 15.03 5.02
CA SER A 221 1.98 14.58 5.37
C SER A 221 2.70 13.96 4.17
N LEU A 222 1.97 13.34 3.24
CA LEU A 222 2.50 12.93 1.95
C LEU A 222 2.94 14.15 1.13
N ALA A 223 2.14 15.22 1.13
CA ALA A 223 2.43 16.51 0.49
C ALA A 223 3.68 17.16 1.09
N ARG A 224 3.76 17.26 2.43
CA ARG A 224 4.93 17.82 3.11
C ARG A 224 6.19 17.00 2.83
N SER A 225 6.06 15.68 2.80
CA SER A 225 7.21 14.82 2.55
C SER A 225 7.65 14.86 1.09
N ALA A 226 6.71 14.91 0.14
CA ALA A 226 6.99 15.16 -1.28
C ALA A 226 7.62 16.54 -1.49
N ALA A 227 7.13 17.58 -0.82
CA ALA A 227 7.69 18.93 -0.84
C ALA A 227 9.12 18.95 -0.27
N HIS A 228 9.39 18.26 0.84
CA HIS A 228 10.73 18.11 1.40
C HIS A 228 11.68 17.30 0.50
N VAL A 229 11.17 16.33 -0.25
CA VAL A 229 11.94 15.61 -1.26
C VAL A 229 12.32 16.55 -2.40
N VAL A 230 11.35 17.29 -2.95
CA VAL A 230 11.60 18.30 -3.98
C VAL A 230 12.61 19.32 -3.47
N GLU A 231 12.48 19.78 -2.23
CA GLU A 231 13.40 20.70 -1.56
C GLU A 231 14.82 20.12 -1.44
N ARG A 232 14.98 18.86 -0.99
CA ARG A 232 16.30 18.20 -0.87
C ARG A 232 16.93 17.97 -2.24
N VAL A 233 16.14 17.49 -3.19
CA VAL A 233 16.58 17.24 -4.56
C VAL A 233 17.00 18.55 -5.25
N ILE A 234 16.28 19.66 -4.99
CA ILE A 234 16.65 20.99 -5.46
C ILE A 234 17.88 21.52 -4.72
N LYS A 235 17.99 21.34 -3.39
CA LYS A 235 19.18 21.72 -2.60
C LYS A 235 20.45 21.02 -3.06
N ASP A 236 20.38 19.73 -3.32
CA ASP A 236 21.51 18.91 -3.78
C ASP A 236 21.94 19.30 -5.21
N ALA A 237 21.03 19.87 -6.01
CA ALA A 237 21.31 20.34 -7.36
C ALA A 237 21.67 21.84 -7.45
N LEU A 238 21.21 22.67 -6.50
CA LEU A 238 21.37 24.13 -6.45
C LEU A 238 21.32 24.63 -4.99
N PRO A 239 22.47 24.97 -4.37
CA PRO A 239 22.53 25.38 -2.95
C PRO A 239 21.79 26.68 -2.60
N GLU A 240 21.54 27.58 -3.57
CA GLU A 240 21.23 28.99 -3.28
C GLU A 240 19.74 29.42 -3.36
N ARG A 241 18.78 28.55 -3.75
CA ARG A 241 17.37 28.98 -3.95
C ARG A 241 16.30 28.06 -3.38
N VAL A 242 16.25 27.99 -2.05
CA VAL A 242 15.33 27.11 -1.30
C VAL A 242 14.17 27.88 -0.65
N GLY A 243 14.41 29.10 -0.17
CA GLY A 243 13.53 29.78 0.78
C GLY A 243 12.08 29.97 0.30
N HIS A 244 11.89 30.42 -0.94
CA HIS A 244 10.56 30.79 -1.45
C HIS A 244 9.57 29.62 -1.59
N PHE A 245 10.04 28.40 -1.88
CA PHE A 245 9.16 27.24 -2.00
C PHE A 245 8.68 26.76 -0.62
N TYR A 246 9.58 26.81 0.37
CA TYR A 246 9.28 26.44 1.75
C TYR A 246 8.22 27.36 2.37
N ASP A 247 8.32 28.67 2.14
CA ASP A 247 7.40 29.66 2.71
C ASP A 247 5.97 29.56 2.16
N LEU A 248 5.82 29.27 0.86
CA LEU A 248 4.52 29.08 0.21
C LEU A 248 3.78 27.83 0.74
N VAL A 249 4.49 26.70 0.84
CA VAL A 249 3.92 25.43 1.35
C VAL A 249 3.60 25.53 2.84
N LYS A 250 4.44 26.21 3.63
CA LYS A 250 4.24 26.42 5.07
C LYS A 250 3.02 27.31 5.35
N SER A 251 2.80 28.33 4.51
CA SER A 251 1.63 29.22 4.58
C SER A 251 0.31 28.45 4.41
N THR A 252 0.20 27.61 3.37
CA THR A 252 -1.00 26.79 3.12
C THR A 252 -1.24 25.76 4.22
N ALA A 253 -0.17 25.13 4.73
CA ALA A 253 -0.26 24.20 5.84
C ALA A 253 -0.73 24.86 7.15
N LYS A 254 -0.30 26.10 7.42
CA LYS A 254 -0.62 26.83 8.66
C LYS A 254 -2.08 27.33 8.69
N SER A 255 -2.66 27.65 7.53
CA SER A 255 -4.07 28.03 7.40
C SER A 255 -5.03 26.87 7.74
N LEU A 256 -4.66 25.63 7.41
CA LEU A 256 -5.42 24.42 7.77
C LEU A 256 -5.36 24.10 9.27
N TYR A 257 -4.25 24.41 9.94
CA TYR A 257 -4.06 24.20 11.39
C TYR A 257 -5.07 24.96 12.25
N HIS A 258 -5.41 26.20 11.89
CA HIS A 258 -6.30 27.04 12.69
C HIS A 258 -7.79 26.69 12.55
N ALA A 259 -8.17 25.88 11.56
CA ALA A 259 -9.55 25.46 11.32
C ALA A 259 -9.92 24.13 12.03
N VAL A 260 -9.08 23.63 12.92
CA VAL A 260 -9.17 22.26 13.52
C VAL A 260 -9.22 22.29 15.06
N ALA A 261 -9.18 23.46 15.68
CA ALA A 261 -9.03 23.59 17.14
C ALA A 261 -10.35 23.56 17.95
N ASP A 262 -11.44 22.97 17.44
CA ASP A 262 -12.70 22.85 18.19
C ASP A 262 -13.37 21.48 17.96
N ALA A 263 -13.32 20.60 18.96
CA ALA A 263 -14.35 19.59 19.29
C ALA A 263 -13.84 18.56 20.34
N ASP A 264 -13.91 18.89 21.63
CA ASP A 264 -13.37 18.02 22.70
C ASP A 264 -14.27 16.80 23.01
N THR A 265 -15.59 16.87 22.76
CA THR A 265 -16.55 15.80 23.15
C THR A 265 -16.71 14.70 22.10
N LYS A 266 -16.62 15.01 20.80
CA LYS A 266 -16.71 13.99 19.71
C LYS A 266 -15.54 13.01 19.73
N ASN A 267 -14.41 13.42 20.30
CA ASN A 267 -13.20 12.62 20.28
C ASN A 267 -13.20 11.46 21.29
N THR A 268 -13.99 11.50 22.37
CA THR A 268 -14.00 10.42 23.38
C THR A 268 -14.75 9.18 22.91
N VAL A 269 -15.97 9.31 22.39
CA VAL A 269 -16.76 8.18 21.85
C VAL A 269 -16.00 7.46 20.72
N ARG A 270 -15.28 8.22 19.90
CA ARG A 270 -14.47 7.67 18.79
C ARG A 270 -13.27 6.88 19.28
N ARG A 271 -12.65 7.31 20.38
CA ARG A 271 -11.52 6.59 20.99
C ARG A 271 -11.97 5.25 21.54
N GLU A 272 -13.16 5.20 22.15
CA GLU A 272 -13.78 3.96 22.62
C GLU A 272 -14.04 3.02 21.44
N GLN A 273 -14.64 3.50 20.36
CA GLN A 273 -14.87 2.71 19.14
C GLN A 273 -13.56 2.19 18.53
N ALA A 274 -12.52 3.03 18.43
CA ALA A 274 -11.23 2.62 17.89
C ALA A 274 -10.53 1.56 18.76
N PHE A 275 -10.70 1.62 20.08
CA PHE A 275 -10.20 0.62 21.01
C PHE A 275 -10.97 -0.70 20.89
N ASP A 276 -12.30 -0.64 20.77
CA ASP A 276 -13.13 -1.81 20.55
C ASP A 276 -12.78 -2.51 19.24
N ASP A 277 -12.60 -1.75 18.16
CA ASP A 277 -12.13 -2.27 16.88
C ASP A 277 -10.75 -2.94 17.00
N PHE A 278 -9.81 -2.30 17.69
CA PHE A 278 -8.48 -2.86 17.92
C PHE A 278 -8.57 -4.22 18.63
N ASN A 279 -9.40 -4.31 19.67
CA ASN A 279 -9.64 -5.56 20.40
C ASN A 279 -10.36 -6.62 19.55
N LYS A 280 -11.32 -6.24 18.71
CA LYS A 280 -11.97 -7.17 17.78
C LYS A 280 -11.00 -7.74 16.76
N LEU A 281 -10.14 -6.89 16.17
CA LEU A 281 -9.09 -7.33 15.24
C LEU A 281 -8.10 -8.28 15.93
N ALA A 282 -7.82 -8.05 17.21
CA ALA A 282 -6.92 -8.89 18.00
C ALA A 282 -7.54 -10.27 18.23
N GLN A 283 -8.81 -10.30 18.61
CA GLN A 283 -9.58 -11.54 18.78
C GLN A 283 -9.71 -12.31 17.46
N ALA A 284 -9.84 -11.60 16.33
CA ALA A 284 -9.87 -12.18 14.99
C ALA A 284 -8.50 -12.70 14.51
N ASN A 285 -7.40 -12.46 15.26
CA ASN A 285 -6.03 -12.77 14.87
C ASN A 285 -5.63 -12.22 13.48
N TRP A 286 -6.20 -11.07 13.08
CA TRP A 286 -5.92 -10.50 11.78
C TRP A 286 -4.56 -9.78 11.76
N SER A 287 -3.68 -10.19 10.82
CA SER A 287 -2.33 -9.63 10.68
C SER A 287 -1.99 -9.41 9.19
N PRO A 288 -1.91 -8.16 8.69
CA PRO A 288 -1.49 -7.90 7.32
C PRO A 288 0.03 -8.05 7.14
N TYR A 289 0.46 -8.48 5.94
CA TYR A 289 1.85 -8.41 5.51
C TYR A 289 2.17 -7.01 4.98
N LEU A 290 3.11 -6.33 5.63
CA LEU A 290 3.56 -5.00 5.26
C LEU A 290 4.99 -5.08 4.72
N TYR A 291 5.14 -4.81 3.43
CA TYR A 291 6.44 -4.71 2.79
C TYR A 291 6.87 -3.25 2.80
N VAL A 292 7.76 -2.89 3.72
CA VAL A 292 8.16 -1.50 3.97
C VAL A 292 9.64 -1.31 3.73
N ASN A 293 10.00 -0.35 2.88
CA ASN A 293 11.39 0.03 2.71
C ASN A 293 11.79 1.01 3.82
N LYS A 294 12.85 0.69 4.59
CA LYS A 294 13.33 1.52 5.71
C LYS A 294 13.69 2.95 5.28
N HIS A 295 14.05 3.14 4.01
CA HIS A 295 14.42 4.44 3.44
C HIS A 295 13.28 5.13 2.68
N ASP A 296 12.11 4.49 2.55
CA ASP A 296 10.95 5.10 1.91
C ASP A 296 10.30 6.12 2.84
N PHE A 297 10.35 7.39 2.47
CA PHE A 297 9.80 8.46 3.28
C PHE A 297 8.27 8.39 3.48
N ILE A 298 7.56 7.71 2.57
CA ILE A 298 6.09 7.58 2.56
C ILE A 298 5.65 6.51 3.57
N SER A 299 6.31 5.36 3.55
CA SER A 299 5.93 4.21 4.36
C SER A 299 6.80 3.98 5.60
N ARG A 300 8.01 4.58 5.72
CA ARG A 300 8.93 4.37 6.87
C ARG A 300 8.32 4.68 8.24
N LYS A 301 7.26 5.48 8.29
CA LYS A 301 6.56 5.73 9.56
C LYS A 301 5.88 4.47 10.10
N PHE A 302 5.51 3.48 9.25
CA PHE A 302 5.13 2.14 9.73
C PHE A 302 6.28 1.48 10.49
N VAL A 303 7.53 1.59 10.00
CA VAL A 303 8.70 1.08 10.73
C VAL A 303 8.78 1.72 12.10
N SER A 304 8.73 3.06 12.17
CA SER A 304 8.79 3.77 13.46
C SER A 304 7.59 3.49 14.36
N HIS A 305 6.39 3.30 13.81
CA HIS A 305 5.18 3.01 14.57
C HIS A 305 5.33 1.67 15.28
N PHE A 306 5.74 0.63 14.56
CA PHE A 306 5.94 -0.67 15.17
C PHE A 306 7.22 -0.71 16.03
N THR A 307 8.38 -0.29 15.54
CA THR A 307 9.64 -0.39 16.33
C THR A 307 9.67 0.44 17.61
N LYS A 308 9.02 1.61 17.68
CA LYS A 308 9.06 2.46 18.89
C LYS A 308 8.01 2.08 19.94
N LYS A 309 6.93 1.39 19.56
CA LYS A 309 5.77 1.17 20.43
C LYS A 309 5.70 -0.23 21.08
N ILE A 310 6.71 -1.09 20.84
CA ILE A 310 6.77 -2.49 21.34
C ILE A 310 7.44 -2.63 22.73
N GLN A 311 7.60 -1.56 23.53
CA GLN A 311 8.16 -1.69 24.89
C GLN A 311 7.09 -1.50 25.98
N GLY A 312 6.56 -2.61 26.50
CA GLY A 312 5.71 -2.69 27.70
C GLY A 312 4.19 -2.81 27.43
N PRO A 313 3.38 -3.19 28.44
CA PRO A 313 1.96 -3.52 28.28
C PRO A 313 1.19 -2.36 27.64
N VAL A 314 0.44 -2.68 26.58
CA VAL A 314 -0.31 -1.74 25.73
C VAL A 314 -1.56 -1.18 26.44
N GLY A 315 -2.02 -1.85 27.50
CA GLY A 315 -3.24 -1.50 28.24
C GLY A 315 -3.25 -0.10 28.85
N ASP A 316 -2.09 0.44 29.26
CA ASP A 316 -2.02 1.71 30.00
C ASP A 316 -1.37 2.87 29.21
N ASP A 317 -0.71 2.61 28.09
CA ASP A 317 -0.04 3.65 27.30
C ASP A 317 -0.74 3.87 25.96
N ARG A 318 -1.69 4.81 26.00
CA ARG A 318 -2.47 5.32 24.86
C ARG A 318 -1.60 5.62 23.64
N GLU A 319 -0.40 6.16 23.84
CA GLU A 319 0.47 6.54 22.72
C GLU A 319 0.99 5.33 21.94
N LYS A 320 0.86 4.10 22.47
CA LYS A 320 1.32 2.85 21.81
C LYS A 320 0.34 2.24 20.81
N TRP A 321 -0.94 2.57 20.88
CA TRP A 321 -1.91 2.08 19.90
C TRP A 321 -2.62 3.25 19.21
N TYR A 322 -3.00 4.31 19.93
CA TYR A 322 -3.68 5.48 19.38
C TYR A 322 -2.72 6.67 19.24
N SER A 323 -2.55 7.22 18.02
CA SER A 323 -1.75 8.44 17.81
C SER A 323 -2.64 9.57 17.31
N SER A 324 -2.38 10.83 17.67
CA SER A 324 -3.07 12.05 17.17
C SER A 324 -3.15 12.20 15.64
N PHE A 325 -2.44 11.33 14.92
CA PHE A 325 -2.52 11.12 13.50
C PHE A 325 -3.88 10.52 13.03
N THR A 326 -4.57 9.76 13.89
CA THR A 326 -5.92 9.20 13.66
C THR A 326 -6.99 10.27 13.53
N GLU A 327 -6.87 11.34 14.32
CA GLU A 327 -7.80 12.47 14.37
C GLU A 327 -7.69 13.37 13.12
N PHE A 328 -6.57 13.30 12.39
CA PHE A 328 -6.32 14.11 11.18
C PHE A 328 -6.71 13.40 9.86
N SER A 329 -6.76 12.07 9.81
CA SER A 329 -7.22 11.32 8.63
C SER A 329 -8.70 11.57 8.29
N GLU A 330 -9.52 11.88 9.29
CA GLU A 330 -10.97 12.07 9.15
C GLU A 330 -11.36 13.24 8.24
N LYS A 331 -10.69 14.40 8.33
CA LYS A 331 -11.14 15.60 7.59
C LYS A 331 -10.86 15.53 6.09
N LEU A 332 -10.05 14.56 5.65
CA LEU A 332 -9.59 14.43 4.27
C LEU A 332 -10.09 13.14 3.59
N LEU A 333 -10.39 12.11 4.37
CA LEU A 333 -10.95 10.84 3.90
C LEU A 333 -12.42 10.65 4.32
N GLY A 334 -13.08 11.69 4.82
CA GLY A 334 -14.38 11.53 5.47
C GLY A 334 -14.28 10.67 6.73
N GLU A 335 -15.41 10.19 7.26
CA GLU A 335 -15.50 9.29 8.42
C GLU A 335 -14.90 7.89 8.15
N THR A 336 -13.70 7.82 7.58
CA THR A 336 -13.02 6.55 7.35
C THR A 336 -12.00 6.30 8.45
N GLU A 337 -12.30 5.19 9.10
CA GLU A 337 -11.55 4.48 10.10
C GLU A 337 -10.03 4.49 9.86
N THR A 338 -9.34 4.62 10.97
CA THR A 338 -7.91 4.63 11.12
C THR A 338 -7.30 3.29 10.69
N PHE A 339 -7.07 3.11 9.39
CA PHE A 339 -6.60 1.86 8.78
C PHE A 339 -5.20 1.41 9.26
N HIS A 340 -4.49 2.24 10.03
CA HIS A 340 -3.19 1.94 10.64
C HIS A 340 -3.30 1.45 12.09
N LEU A 341 -4.52 1.37 12.65
CA LEU A 341 -4.79 0.74 13.93
C LEU A 341 -5.10 -0.74 13.71
N PHE A 342 -4.07 -1.57 13.84
CA PHE A 342 -4.24 -3.01 13.95
C PHE A 342 -3.24 -3.59 14.95
N PRO A 343 -3.65 -4.64 15.68
CA PRO A 343 -2.90 -5.18 16.80
C PRO A 343 -1.66 -5.94 16.37
N SER A 344 -1.60 -6.47 15.16
CA SER A 344 -0.48 -7.29 14.73
C SER A 344 -0.18 -7.11 13.26
N ALA A 345 1.07 -7.33 12.86
CA ALA A 345 1.52 -7.16 11.49
C ALA A 345 2.72 -8.06 11.19
N HIS A 346 2.78 -8.58 9.97
CA HIS A 346 3.95 -9.28 9.45
C HIS A 346 4.83 -8.27 8.69
N LEU A 347 5.86 -7.74 9.34
CA LEU A 347 6.68 -6.67 8.79
C LEU A 347 7.87 -7.24 8.01
N VAL A 348 7.94 -6.90 6.73
CA VAL A 348 9.04 -7.27 5.83
C VAL A 348 9.81 -6.01 5.47
N LEU A 349 11.07 -5.93 5.91
CA LEU A 349 11.88 -4.73 5.75
C LEU A 349 13.05 -4.96 4.81
N THR A 350 13.18 -4.13 3.78
CA THR A 350 14.36 -4.21 2.89
C THR A 350 15.64 -3.87 3.65
N ASN A 351 16.72 -4.63 3.40
CA ASN A 351 18.05 -4.35 3.94
C ASN A 351 18.93 -3.52 3.00
N THR A 352 18.39 -3.11 1.84
CA THR A 352 19.10 -2.33 0.83
C THR A 352 19.38 -0.91 1.29
N THR A 353 20.62 -0.47 1.15
CA THR A 353 21.01 0.94 1.29
C THR A 353 20.51 1.72 0.07
N CYS A 354 19.58 2.66 0.27
CA CYS A 354 19.06 3.48 -0.82
C CYS A 354 19.58 4.91 -0.73
N ILE A 355 20.22 5.38 -1.81
CA ILE A 355 20.71 6.76 -1.93
C ILE A 355 19.55 7.73 -2.24
N ARG A 356 18.42 7.24 -2.77
CA ARG A 356 17.30 8.06 -3.26
C ARG A 356 15.96 7.67 -2.61
N PRO A 357 15.38 8.50 -1.73
CA PRO A 357 14.20 8.13 -0.93
C PRO A 357 12.93 7.87 -1.75
N VAL A 358 12.77 8.52 -2.92
CA VAL A 358 11.62 8.24 -3.82
C VAL A 358 11.79 6.92 -4.57
N SER A 359 13.02 6.54 -4.90
CA SER A 359 13.29 5.25 -5.51
C SER A 359 13.02 4.11 -4.53
N ALA A 360 13.23 4.31 -3.23
CA ALA A 360 12.89 3.34 -2.18
C ALA A 360 11.38 3.01 -2.10
N HIS A 361 10.53 3.95 -2.50
CA HIS A 361 9.08 3.74 -2.56
C HIS A 361 8.67 2.82 -3.73
N MET A 362 9.48 2.72 -4.78
CA MET A 362 9.08 2.03 -6.00
C MET A 362 8.96 0.51 -5.79
N LEU A 363 7.95 -0.07 -6.42
CA LEU A 363 7.66 -1.51 -6.32
C LEU A 363 8.81 -2.40 -6.83
N TRP A 364 9.69 -1.89 -7.70
CA TRP A 364 10.77 -2.69 -8.32
C TRP A 364 11.84 -3.09 -7.31
N ASN A 365 11.90 -2.44 -6.16
CA ASN A 365 12.75 -2.88 -5.05
C ASN A 365 12.32 -4.24 -4.49
N TRP A 366 11.05 -4.61 -4.64
CA TRP A 366 10.49 -5.81 -4.03
C TRP A 366 10.57 -7.04 -4.94
N ILE A 367 10.55 -6.85 -6.25
CA ILE A 367 10.50 -7.95 -7.22
C ILE A 367 11.88 -8.43 -7.70
N ASP A 368 12.93 -8.12 -6.93
CA ASP A 368 14.27 -8.68 -7.13
C ASP A 368 14.38 -10.05 -6.43
N PRO A 369 14.68 -11.14 -7.17
CA PRO A 369 14.86 -12.45 -6.56
C PRO A 369 15.97 -12.53 -5.50
N ASN A 370 16.96 -11.64 -5.62
CA ASN A 370 18.10 -11.56 -4.72
C ASN A 370 17.89 -10.54 -3.59
N LEU A 371 16.69 -9.98 -3.46
CA LEU A 371 16.38 -9.03 -2.41
C LEU A 371 16.66 -9.64 -1.03
N SER A 372 17.49 -8.93 -0.27
CA SER A 372 17.67 -9.18 1.16
C SER A 372 16.66 -8.37 1.96
N PHE A 373 15.95 -9.05 2.86
CA PHE A 373 15.01 -8.44 3.78
C PHE A 373 15.10 -9.09 5.16
N THR A 374 14.62 -8.37 6.15
CA THR A 374 14.33 -8.88 7.50
C THR A 374 12.84 -9.11 7.62
N PHE A 375 12.46 -10.20 8.29
CA PHE A 375 11.07 -10.54 8.58
C PHE A 375 10.85 -10.49 10.08
N GLU A 376 9.83 -9.75 10.52
CA GLU A 376 9.48 -9.55 11.92
C GLU A 376 7.97 -9.74 12.10
N ASP A 377 7.58 -10.66 12.98
CA ASP A 377 6.20 -10.79 13.43
C ASP A 377 5.98 -9.83 14.61
N ILE A 378 5.04 -8.91 14.44
CA ILE A 378 4.77 -7.86 15.40
C ILE A 378 3.40 -8.10 15.99
N ASP A 379 3.34 -8.18 17.31
CA ASP A 379 2.13 -8.34 18.11
C ASP A 379 2.11 -7.25 19.19
N LEU A 380 1.18 -6.31 19.05
CA LEU A 380 0.89 -5.22 19.98
C LEU A 380 -0.21 -5.63 20.97
N ASN A 381 -0.63 -6.89 21.00
CA ASN A 381 -1.66 -7.31 21.95
C ASN A 381 -1.15 -7.22 23.40
N PRO A 382 -1.96 -6.67 24.31
CA PRO A 382 -1.77 -6.88 25.73
C PRO A 382 -2.23 -8.31 26.05
N ARG A 383 -1.38 -9.32 25.85
CA ARG A 383 -1.66 -10.60 26.51
C ARG A 383 -1.53 -10.36 28.02
N PRO A 384 -2.50 -10.77 28.87
CA PRO A 384 -2.26 -10.80 30.29
C PRO A 384 -1.04 -11.69 30.51
N SER A 385 -0.06 -11.20 31.28
CA SER A 385 1.00 -12.04 31.82
C SER A 385 0.32 -13.23 32.48
N SER A 386 0.54 -14.43 31.93
CA SER A 386 0.11 -15.68 32.54
C SER A 386 0.64 -15.69 33.98
N THR A 387 -0.29 -15.52 34.93
CA THR A 387 -0.07 -15.66 36.38
C THR A 387 0.23 -17.09 36.74
#